data_AF-A0A963PRE4-F1
#
_entry.id   AF-A0A963PRE4-F1
#
_cell.length_a   1.000
_cell.length_b   1.000
_cell.length_c   1.000
_cell.angle_alpha   90.00
_cell.angle_beta   90.00
_cell.angle_gamma   90.00
#
_symmetry.space_group_name_H-M   'P 1'
#
loop_
_entity.id
_entity.type
_entity.pdbx_description
1 polymer ?
#
loop_
_entity_poly.entity_id
_entity_poly.type
_entity_poly.pdbx_seq_one_letter_code
_entity_poly.pdbx_strand_id
1 'polypeptide(L)'
;MLVPDGGWGAGAHAGIVPAARRDRPAGKGREWLTIGRSGHPRRGALRPALNHLTILLSVICVSGLAAGQLLFKQAAAALPAEPVLGDWLTNPWLYAALGLYGAMTILWIWILRHAPLSIAYPFMALAFIIVPLLARLVFGEPLSWQTLAGGALILAGVTLAAGGHG
;
A
#
# COMPACT_ATOMS: atom_id res chain seq x y z
N MET A 1 49.19 21.21 33.46
CA MET A 1 48.78 22.62 33.58
C MET A 1 47.27 22.66 33.45
N LEU A 2 46.56 22.66 34.58
CA LEU A 2 45.10 22.75 34.65
C LEU A 2 44.75 24.09 35.29
N VAL A 3 43.87 24.83 34.61
CA VAL A 3 43.40 26.18 34.95
C VAL A 3 42.58 26.13 36.26
N PRO A 4 42.76 27.09 37.19
CA PRO A 4 42.01 27.18 38.44
C PRO A 4 40.76 28.06 38.36
N ASP A 5 39.91 27.89 39.37
CA ASP A 5 38.60 28.48 39.66
C ASP A 5 38.54 30.02 39.67
N GLY A 6 37.34 30.55 39.44
CA GLY A 6 36.94 31.84 40.01
C GLY A 6 35.87 32.60 39.24
N GLY A 7 34.81 32.99 39.96
CA GLY A 7 34.10 34.24 39.65
C GLY A 7 32.59 34.13 39.46
N TRP A 8 31.86 33.96 40.55
CA TRP A 8 30.51 34.51 40.67
C TRP A 8 30.59 36.04 40.56
N GLY A 9 29.93 36.61 39.56
CA GLY A 9 29.76 38.05 39.38
C GLY A 9 28.29 38.38 39.16
N ALA A 10 27.64 38.91 40.20
CA ALA A 10 26.30 39.46 40.17
C ALA A 10 26.21 40.64 39.18
N GLY A 11 25.17 40.65 38.35
CA GLY A 11 24.84 41.76 37.46
C GLY A 11 23.32 41.88 37.34
N ALA A 12 22.75 42.73 38.17
CA ALA A 12 21.33 43.07 38.20
C ALA A 12 20.92 43.83 36.92
N HIS A 13 19.91 43.35 36.21
CA HIS A 13 19.03 44.20 35.40
C HIS A 13 17.59 43.73 35.55
N ALA A 14 16.88 44.44 36.41
CA ALA A 14 15.44 44.43 36.53
C ALA A 14 14.81 44.94 35.23
N GLY A 15 14.21 44.03 34.47
CA GLY A 15 13.29 44.35 33.38
C GLY A 15 11.89 43.87 33.75
N ILE A 16 11.13 44.73 34.41
CA ILE A 16 9.72 44.51 34.72
C ILE A 16 8.96 44.57 33.39
N VAL A 17 8.53 43.41 32.89
CA VAL A 17 7.53 43.35 31.81
C VAL A 17 6.16 43.61 32.43
N PRO A 18 5.43 44.68 32.08
CA PRO A 18 4.08 44.86 32.57
C PRO A 18 3.20 43.79 31.92
N ALA A 19 2.60 42.94 32.76
CA ALA A 19 1.54 42.04 32.33
C ALA A 19 0.36 42.90 31.85
N ALA A 20 0.23 43.06 30.53
CA ALA A 20 -0.95 43.65 29.92
C ALA A 20 -2.17 42.79 30.30
N ARG A 21 -2.91 43.27 31.29
CA ARG A 21 -4.20 42.72 31.70
C ARG A 21 -5.12 42.88 30.50
N ARG A 22 -5.29 41.79 29.74
CA ARG A 22 -6.20 41.74 28.61
C ARG A 22 -7.60 41.56 29.19
N ASP A 23 -8.33 42.65 29.24
CA ASP A 23 -9.72 42.72 29.67
C ASP A 23 -10.53 41.75 28.80
N ARG A 24 -10.93 40.61 29.36
CA ARG A 24 -11.85 39.70 28.68
C ARG A 24 -13.26 40.29 28.80
N PRO A 25 -13.94 40.66 27.71
CA PRO A 25 -15.35 41.00 27.79
C PRO A 25 -16.12 39.73 28.18
N ALA A 26 -16.74 39.78 29.36
CA ALA A 26 -17.74 38.81 29.78
C ALA A 26 -18.95 38.93 28.85
N GLY A 27 -19.25 37.90 28.07
CA GLY A 27 -20.53 37.84 27.35
C GLY A 27 -20.55 37.20 25.96
N LYS A 28 -19.40 36.79 25.38
CA LYS A 28 -19.38 36.18 24.03
C LYS A 28 -18.50 34.92 23.93
N GLY A 29 -18.48 34.12 24.99
CA GLY A 29 -17.62 32.93 25.10
C GLY A 29 -18.33 31.59 24.95
N ARG A 30 -19.67 31.55 24.84
CA ARG A 30 -20.44 30.29 24.80
C ARG A 30 -21.04 29.96 23.43
N GLU A 31 -21.04 30.91 22.50
CA GLU A 31 -21.55 30.72 21.14
C GLU A 31 -20.58 29.89 20.27
N TRP A 32 -19.27 30.10 20.40
CA TRP A 32 -18.27 29.32 19.62
C TRP A 32 -18.22 27.83 20.00
N LEU A 33 -18.74 27.46 21.18
CA LEU A 33 -18.90 26.07 21.59
C LEU A 33 -20.14 25.40 20.97
N THR A 34 -21.07 26.18 20.43
CA THR A 34 -22.28 25.68 19.75
C THR A 34 -22.17 25.77 18.22
N ILE A 35 -21.36 26.67 17.67
CA ILE A 35 -21.22 26.89 16.21
C ILE A 35 -20.27 25.87 15.53
N GLY A 36 -19.50 25.08 16.29
CA GLY A 36 -18.59 24.06 15.76
C GLY A 36 -19.18 22.65 15.60
N ARG A 37 -20.47 22.44 15.89
CA ARG A 37 -21.16 21.14 15.78
C ARG A 37 -22.09 21.05 14.57
N SER A 38 -21.83 21.86 13.54
CA SER A 38 -22.42 21.69 12.20
C SER A 38 -21.96 20.34 11.68
N GLY A 39 -22.83 19.33 11.83
CA GLY A 39 -22.57 17.98 11.36
C GLY A 39 -22.24 18.03 9.89
N HIS A 40 -20.95 17.85 9.56
CA HIS A 40 -20.63 17.24 8.30
C HIS A 40 -21.47 15.96 8.25
N PRO A 41 -22.34 15.77 7.24
CA PRO A 41 -22.89 14.45 7.03
C PRO A 41 -21.65 13.57 6.92
N ARG A 42 -21.44 12.70 7.93
CA ARG A 42 -20.51 11.58 7.80
C ARG A 42 -20.99 10.95 6.52
N ARG A 43 -20.31 11.22 5.40
CA ARG A 43 -20.58 10.58 4.12
C ARG A 43 -20.68 9.15 4.52
N GLY A 44 -21.92 8.64 4.50
CA GLY A 44 -22.20 7.32 5.02
C GLY A 44 -21.15 6.49 4.32
N ALA A 45 -20.27 5.89 5.10
CA ALA A 45 -19.41 4.86 4.59
C ALA A 45 -20.41 3.77 4.20
N LEU A 46 -21.02 3.92 3.01
CA LEU A 46 -21.34 2.80 2.17
C LEU A 46 -19.98 2.16 1.97
N ARG A 47 -19.57 1.37 2.98
CA ARG A 47 -18.69 0.25 2.78
C ARG A 47 -19.40 -0.46 1.64
N PRO A 48 -18.89 -0.44 0.40
CA PRO A 48 -19.50 -1.28 -0.60
C PRO A 48 -19.45 -2.66 0.02
N ALA A 49 -20.63 -3.24 0.29
CA ALA A 49 -20.69 -4.64 0.68
C ALA A 49 -19.86 -5.37 -0.38
N LEU A 50 -18.88 -6.15 0.04
CA LEU A 50 -18.04 -6.88 -0.88
C LEU A 50 -18.95 -7.81 -1.66
N ASN A 51 -19.33 -7.39 -2.87
CA ASN A 51 -20.12 -8.22 -3.74
C ASN A 51 -19.26 -9.44 -4.07
N HIS A 52 -19.85 -10.63 -4.06
CA HIS A 52 -19.16 -11.86 -4.45
C HIS A 52 -18.48 -11.70 -5.82
N LEU A 53 -19.08 -10.89 -6.70
CA LEU A 53 -18.49 -10.49 -7.96
C LEU A 53 -17.12 -9.82 -7.80
N THR A 54 -16.96 -8.85 -6.91
CA THR A 54 -15.69 -8.14 -6.71
C THR A 54 -14.60 -9.07 -6.16
N ILE A 55 -14.98 -9.98 -5.26
CA ILE A 55 -14.07 -11.02 -4.76
C ILE A 55 -13.64 -11.94 -5.90
N LEU A 56 -14.60 -12.45 -6.68
CA LEU A 56 -14.34 -13.33 -7.82
C LEU A 56 -13.43 -12.65 -8.83
N LEU A 57 -13.72 -11.41 -9.19
CA LEU A 57 -12.89 -10.60 -10.09
C LEU A 57 -11.50 -10.35 -9.53
N SER A 58 -11.35 -10.19 -8.21
CA SER A 58 -10.04 -10.03 -7.57
C SER A 58 -9.20 -11.30 -7.67
N VAL A 59 -9.81 -12.46 -7.41
CA VAL A 59 -9.15 -13.75 -7.57
C VAL A 59 -8.75 -13.97 -9.03
N ILE A 60 -9.66 -13.73 -9.98
CA ILE A 60 -9.38 -13.84 -11.43
C ILE A 60 -8.24 -12.88 -11.82
N CYS A 61 -8.29 -11.63 -11.36
CA CYS A 61 -7.27 -10.63 -11.64
C CYS A 61 -5.89 -11.09 -11.14
N VAL A 62 -5.81 -11.56 -9.90
CA VAL A 62 -4.55 -12.03 -9.30
C VAL A 62 -4.01 -13.27 -10.01
N SER A 63 -4.88 -14.22 -10.35
CA SER A 63 -4.50 -15.40 -11.15
C SER A 63 -4.03 -15.01 -12.55
N GLY A 64 -4.67 -14.03 -13.19
CA GLY A 64 -4.25 -13.49 -14.48
C GLY A 64 -2.91 -12.76 -14.41
N LEU A 65 -2.67 -11.97 -13.36
CA LEU A 65 -1.36 -11.35 -13.10
C LEU A 65 -0.28 -12.40 -12.88
N ALA A 66 -0.59 -13.48 -12.16
CA ALA A 66 0.32 -14.60 -11.99
C ALA A 66 0.65 -15.28 -13.32
N ALA A 67 -0.36 -15.57 -14.14
CA ALA A 67 -0.15 -16.09 -15.49
C ALA A 67 0.71 -15.14 -16.35
N GLY A 68 0.51 -13.82 -16.23
CA GLY A 68 1.34 -12.80 -16.89
C GLY A 68 2.81 -12.87 -16.48
N GLN A 69 3.10 -13.06 -15.18
CA GLN A 69 4.47 -13.27 -14.68
C GLN A 69 5.12 -14.52 -15.30
N LEU A 70 4.35 -15.60 -15.44
CA LEU A 70 4.81 -16.82 -16.11
C LEU A 70 5.04 -16.60 -17.62
N LEU A 71 4.21 -15.80 -18.29
CA LEU A 71 4.42 -15.42 -19.70
C LEU A 71 5.66 -14.55 -19.88
N PHE A 72 5.96 -13.62 -18.96
CA PHE A 72 7.22 -12.87 -18.99
C PHE A 72 8.43 -13.79 -18.86
N LYS A 73 8.33 -14.81 -18.01
CA LYS A 73 9.36 -15.83 -17.90
C LYS A 73 9.55 -16.61 -19.21
N GLN A 74 8.47 -17.00 -19.89
CA GLN A 74 8.55 -17.62 -21.22
C GLN A 74 9.14 -16.67 -22.26
N ALA A 75 8.74 -15.40 -22.24
CA ALA A 75 9.27 -14.38 -23.13
C ALA A 75 10.78 -14.23 -22.96
N ALA A 76 11.27 -14.18 -21.71
CA ALA A 76 12.69 -14.13 -21.41
C ALA A 76 13.43 -15.41 -21.87
N ALA A 77 12.82 -16.58 -21.67
CA ALA A 77 13.41 -17.86 -22.08
C ALA A 77 13.47 -18.05 -23.62
N ALA A 78 12.59 -17.39 -24.36
CA ALA A 78 12.56 -17.45 -25.82
C ALA A 78 13.60 -16.55 -26.50
N LEU A 79 14.29 -15.68 -25.75
CA LEU A 79 15.34 -14.81 -26.28
C LEU A 79 16.68 -15.57 -26.39
N PRO A 80 17.51 -15.25 -27.40
CA PRO A 80 18.87 -15.78 -27.49
C PRO A 80 19.76 -15.20 -26.37
N ALA A 81 20.93 -15.81 -26.15
CA ALA A 81 21.86 -15.42 -25.08
C ALA A 81 22.34 -13.97 -25.18
N GLU A 82 22.53 -13.47 -26.41
CA GLU A 82 22.90 -12.09 -26.72
C GLU A 82 21.79 -11.46 -27.57
N PRO A 83 20.69 -11.02 -26.96
CA PRO A 83 19.52 -10.56 -27.71
C PRO A 83 19.76 -9.18 -28.32
N VAL A 84 19.45 -9.05 -29.60
CA VAL A 84 19.40 -7.75 -30.28
C VAL A 84 17.99 -7.18 -30.22
N LEU A 85 17.83 -5.87 -30.47
CA LEU A 85 16.53 -5.19 -30.36
C LEU A 85 15.41 -5.88 -31.19
N GLY A 86 15.77 -6.45 -32.34
CA GLY A 86 14.84 -7.20 -33.19
C GLY A 86 14.19 -8.38 -32.47
N ASP A 87 14.95 -9.14 -31.67
CA ASP A 87 14.46 -10.34 -30.97
C ASP A 87 13.36 -10.01 -29.97
N TRP A 88 13.48 -8.85 -29.29
CA TRP A 88 12.46 -8.35 -28.37
C TRP A 88 11.16 -7.96 -29.10
N LEU A 89 11.30 -7.30 -30.25
CA LEU A 89 10.17 -6.82 -31.06
C LEU A 89 9.46 -7.96 -31.82
N THR A 90 10.10 -9.11 -32.01
CA THR A 90 9.48 -10.26 -32.66
C THR A 90 8.99 -11.31 -31.67
N ASN A 91 9.10 -11.07 -30.36
CA ASN A 91 8.76 -12.06 -29.33
C ASN A 91 7.24 -12.12 -29.06
N PRO A 92 6.51 -13.17 -29.52
CA PRO A 92 5.07 -13.26 -29.35
C PRO A 92 4.65 -13.41 -27.88
N TRP A 93 5.48 -14.07 -27.06
CA TRP A 93 5.23 -14.24 -25.63
C TRP A 93 5.28 -12.92 -24.89
N LEU A 94 6.16 -12.00 -25.31
CA LEU A 94 6.24 -10.66 -24.74
C LEU A 94 4.93 -9.90 -24.98
N TYR A 95 4.40 -9.92 -26.20
CA TYR A 95 3.12 -9.26 -26.50
C TYR A 95 1.94 -9.90 -25.77
N ALA A 96 1.89 -11.22 -25.67
CA ALA A 96 0.88 -11.92 -24.89
C ALA A 96 0.95 -11.54 -23.40
N ALA A 97 2.16 -11.50 -22.83
CA ALA A 97 2.40 -11.08 -21.45
C ALA A 97 1.94 -9.64 -21.23
N LEU A 98 2.35 -8.71 -22.09
CA LEU A 98 1.99 -7.29 -21.99
C LEU A 98 0.48 -7.06 -22.15
N GLY A 99 -0.14 -7.74 -23.12
CA GLY A 99 -1.59 -7.66 -23.34
C GLY A 99 -2.39 -8.16 -22.14
N LEU A 100 -2.01 -9.34 -21.62
CA LEU A 100 -2.65 -9.90 -20.43
C LEU A 100 -2.43 -9.00 -19.21
N TYR A 101 -1.19 -8.58 -18.95
CA TYR A 101 -0.85 -7.76 -17.79
C TYR A 101 -1.52 -6.39 -17.85
N GLY A 102 -1.60 -5.78 -19.03
CA GLY A 102 -2.35 -4.54 -19.27
C GLY A 102 -3.85 -4.70 -18.99
N ALA A 103 -4.48 -5.77 -19.49
CA ALA A 103 -5.88 -6.06 -19.20
C ALA A 103 -6.12 -6.27 -17.70
N MET A 104 -5.25 -7.02 -17.02
CA MET A 104 -5.35 -7.24 -15.58
C MET A 104 -5.12 -5.96 -14.78
N THR A 105 -4.27 -5.05 -15.26
CA THR A 105 -4.03 -3.75 -14.63
C THR A 105 -5.28 -2.87 -14.70
N ILE A 106 -5.98 -2.85 -15.84
CA ILE A 106 -7.25 -2.13 -15.99
C ILE A 106 -8.31 -2.73 -15.06
N LEU A 107 -8.42 -4.07 -15.01
CA LEU A 107 -9.32 -4.77 -14.09
C LEU A 107 -8.99 -4.44 -12.63
N TRP A 108 -7.72 -4.40 -12.27
CA TRP A 108 -7.25 -4.04 -10.93
C TRP A 108 -7.65 -2.61 -10.54
N ILE A 109 -7.45 -1.64 -11.44
CA ILE A 109 -7.90 -0.26 -11.23
C ILE A 109 -9.41 -0.23 -11.01
N TRP A 110 -10.18 -0.98 -11.78
CA TRP A 110 -11.63 -1.08 -11.58
C TRP A 110 -11.97 -1.69 -10.20
N ILE A 111 -11.29 -2.75 -9.77
CA ILE A 111 -11.49 -3.35 -8.45
C ILE A 111 -11.21 -2.33 -7.34
N LEU A 112 -10.09 -1.61 -7.41
CA LEU A 112 -9.71 -0.60 -6.40
C LEU A 112 -10.68 0.58 -6.34
N ARG A 113 -11.41 0.87 -7.42
CA ARG A 113 -12.48 1.87 -7.41
C ARG A 113 -13.74 1.41 -6.67
N HIS A 114 -13.96 0.10 -6.54
CA HIS A 114 -15.16 -0.50 -5.97
C HIS A 114 -14.94 -1.23 -4.63
N ALA A 115 -13.69 -1.54 -4.28
CA ALA A 115 -13.31 -2.19 -3.02
C ALA A 115 -12.25 -1.38 -2.27
N PRO A 116 -12.35 -1.29 -0.93
CA PRO A 116 -11.31 -0.64 -0.14
C PRO A 116 -9.99 -1.41 -0.25
N LEU A 117 -8.87 -0.66 -0.27
CA LEU A 117 -7.52 -1.22 -0.38
C LEU A 117 -7.24 -2.27 0.72
N SER A 118 -7.74 -2.05 1.94
CA SER A 118 -7.58 -2.97 3.06
C SER A 118 -8.09 -4.39 2.76
N ILE A 119 -9.10 -4.53 1.90
CA ILE A 119 -9.63 -5.84 1.51
C ILE A 119 -8.93 -6.36 0.24
N ALA A 120 -8.58 -5.48 -0.69
CA ALA A 120 -7.95 -5.87 -1.95
C ALA A 120 -6.53 -6.43 -1.76
N TYR A 121 -5.74 -5.87 -0.84
CA TYR A 121 -4.35 -6.28 -0.61
C TYR A 121 -4.17 -7.73 -0.12
N PRO A 122 -5.01 -8.27 0.79
CA PRO A 122 -4.99 -9.70 1.11
C PRO A 122 -5.10 -10.62 -0.11
N PHE A 123 -5.94 -10.28 -1.09
CA PHE A 123 -6.02 -11.04 -2.35
C PHE A 123 -4.72 -10.94 -3.16
N MET A 124 -4.10 -9.76 -3.23
CA MET A 124 -2.79 -9.60 -3.87
C MET A 124 -1.70 -10.39 -3.13
N ALA A 125 -1.77 -10.48 -1.81
CA ALA A 125 -0.81 -11.28 -1.05
C ALA A 125 -0.92 -12.77 -1.37
N LEU A 126 -2.12 -13.26 -1.72
CA LEU A 126 -2.32 -14.63 -2.19
C LEU A 126 -1.55 -14.93 -3.49
N ALA A 127 -1.24 -13.91 -4.29
CA ALA A 127 -0.39 -14.05 -5.48
C ALA A 127 0.97 -14.66 -5.16
N PHE A 128 1.56 -14.35 -4.00
CA PHE A 128 2.86 -14.90 -3.58
C PHE A 128 2.83 -16.41 -3.34
N ILE A 129 1.65 -17.01 -3.19
CA ILE A 129 1.46 -18.45 -3.09
C ILE A 129 1.03 -19.02 -4.45
N ILE A 130 0.11 -18.33 -5.14
CA ILE A 130 -0.44 -18.74 -6.43
C ILE A 130 0.65 -18.79 -7.52
N VAL A 131 1.46 -17.74 -7.66
CA VAL A 131 2.52 -17.64 -8.68
C VAL A 131 3.49 -18.82 -8.64
N PRO A 132 4.16 -19.13 -7.52
CA PRO A 132 5.11 -20.24 -7.47
C PRO A 132 4.41 -21.61 -7.59
N LEU A 133 3.15 -21.73 -7.16
CA LEU A 133 2.36 -22.95 -7.38
C LEU A 133 2.06 -23.16 -8.87
N LEU A 134 1.61 -22.13 -9.58
CA LEU A 134 1.43 -22.21 -11.04
C LEU A 134 2.76 -22.46 -11.75
N ALA A 135 3.85 -21.82 -11.30
CA ALA A 135 5.17 -22.04 -11.88
C ALA A 135 5.61 -23.51 -11.76
N ARG A 136 5.40 -24.14 -10.59
CA ARG A 136 5.60 -25.58 -10.41
C ARG A 136 4.74 -26.40 -11.37
N LEU A 137 3.47 -26.07 -11.51
CA LEU A 137 2.54 -26.85 -12.34
C LEU A 137 2.85 -26.73 -13.84
N VAL A 138 3.19 -25.53 -14.31
CA VAL A 138 3.41 -25.24 -15.74
C VAL A 138 4.83 -25.57 -16.19
N PHE A 139 5.83 -25.27 -15.37
CA PHE A 139 7.25 -25.42 -15.72
C PHE A 139 7.94 -26.60 -15.03
N GLY A 140 7.25 -27.28 -14.10
CA GLY A 140 7.84 -28.39 -13.34
C GLY A 140 8.90 -27.94 -12.33
N GLU A 141 8.99 -26.65 -12.02
CA GLU A 141 10.06 -26.13 -11.17
C GLU A 141 9.94 -26.60 -9.72
N PRO A 142 11.08 -26.89 -9.05
CA PRO A 142 11.07 -27.28 -7.65
C PRO A 142 10.53 -26.14 -6.80
N LEU A 143 9.42 -26.43 -6.12
CA LEU A 143 8.79 -25.50 -5.20
C LEU A 143 9.46 -25.67 -3.84
N SER A 144 10.22 -24.67 -3.42
CA SER A 144 10.83 -24.69 -2.10
C SER A 144 9.78 -24.45 -1.01
N TRP A 145 9.88 -25.22 0.08
CA TRP A 145 9.11 -24.97 1.29
C TRP A 145 9.36 -23.57 1.86
N GLN A 146 10.57 -23.01 1.66
CA GLN A 146 10.90 -21.65 2.09
C GLN A 146 10.07 -20.59 1.34
N THR A 147 9.82 -20.80 0.04
CA THR A 147 8.97 -19.91 -0.77
C THR A 147 7.54 -19.92 -0.26
N LEU A 148 7.01 -21.09 0.09
CA LEU A 148 5.66 -21.22 0.66
C LEU A 148 5.57 -20.60 2.06
N ALA A 149 6.55 -20.85 2.93
CA ALA A 149 6.61 -20.27 4.26
C ALA A 149 6.71 -18.74 4.22
N GLY A 150 7.57 -18.20 3.34
CA GLY A 150 7.68 -16.76 3.10
C GLY A 150 6.39 -16.16 2.54
N GLY A 151 5.76 -16.82 1.57
CA GLY A 151 4.46 -16.40 1.02
C GLY A 151 3.35 -16.39 2.09
N ALA A 152 3.31 -17.41 2.94
CA ALA A 152 2.37 -17.46 4.07
C ALA A 152 2.63 -16.33 5.08
N LEU A 153 3.90 -15.99 5.35
CA LEU A 153 4.26 -14.89 6.23
C LEU A 153 3.85 -13.53 5.65
N ILE A 154 4.03 -13.32 4.34
CA ILE A 154 3.58 -12.10 3.64
C ILE A 154 2.06 -12.00 3.74
N LEU A 155 1.33 -13.09 3.46
CA LEU A 155 -0.12 -13.13 3.58
C LEU A 155 -0.56 -12.79 5.00
N ALA A 156 0.05 -13.40 6.02
CA ALA A 156 -0.22 -13.11 7.42
C ALA A 156 0.03 -11.62 7.74
N GLY A 157 1.18 -11.07 7.35
CA GLY A 157 1.51 -9.66 7.57
C GLY A 157 0.52 -8.69 6.92
N VAL A 158 0.12 -8.95 5.68
CA VAL A 158 -0.86 -8.12 4.96
C VAL A 158 -2.25 -8.23 5.60
N THR A 159 -2.69 -9.43 5.99
CA THR A 159 -3.97 -9.60 6.68
C THR A 159 -4.00 -8.91 8.05
N LEU A 160 -2.88 -8.93 8.78
CA LEU A 160 -2.73 -8.21 10.05
C LEU A 160 -2.82 -6.69 9.84
N ALA A 161 -2.10 -6.15 8.85
CA ALA A 161 -2.15 -4.73 8.50
C ALA A 161 -3.55 -4.28 8.05
N ALA A 162 -4.27 -5.14 7.33
CA ALA A 162 -5.64 -4.92 6.93
C ALA A 162 -6.62 -4.88 8.12
N GLY A 163 -6.42 -5.76 9.12
CA GLY A 163 -7.26 -5.86 10.31
C GLY A 163 -7.12 -4.70 11.31
N GLY A 164 -6.01 -3.96 11.27
CA GLY A 164 -5.76 -2.83 12.18
C GLY A 164 -6.61 -1.58 11.96
N HIS A 165 -7.45 -1.56 10.92
CA HIS A 165 -8.34 -0.42 10.57
C HIS A 165 -9.81 -0.64 10.97
N GLY A 166 -10.07 -1.59 11.88
CA GLY A 166 -11.41 -1.99 12.36
C GLY A 166 -12.00 -1.08 13.41
#